data_AF-A0A3D1ISB8-F1
#
_entry.id   AF-A0A3D1ISB8-F1
#
_cell.length_a   1.000
_cell.length_b   1.000
_cell.length_c   1.000
_cell.angle_alpha   90.00
_cell.angle_beta   90.00
_cell.angle_gamma   90.00
#
_symmetry.space_group_name_H-M   'P 1'
#
loop_
_entity.id
_entity.type
_entity.pdbx_description
1 polymer ?
#
loop_
_entity_poly.entity_id
_entity_poly.type
_entity_poly.pdbx_seq_one_letter_code
_entity_poly.pdbx_strand_id
1 'polypeptide(L)'
;RYGHSNKDTTRKATAEGVEALKEVSGSVDQTVQQLAGGIQSGMGYLGAANLEALRSQARYIRLSPASLHESKPHDVIEVKATQA
;
A
#
# COMPACT_ATOMS: atom_id res chain seq x y z
N ARG A 1 8.96 9.96 -27.62
CA ARG A 1 9.33 11.26 -27.01
C ARG A 1 10.68 11.04 -26.32
N TYR A 2 11.67 11.92 -26.55
CA TYR A 2 13.11 11.88 -26.19
C TYR A 2 13.64 10.62 -25.48
N GLY A 3 14.53 9.87 -26.17
CA GLY A 3 15.31 8.77 -25.59
C GLY A 3 15.03 7.37 -26.11
N HIS A 4 14.42 7.18 -27.28
CA HIS A 4 14.32 5.85 -27.89
C HIS A 4 15.57 5.58 -28.73
N SER A 5 16.50 4.79 -28.19
CA SER A 5 17.48 4.13 -29.05
C SER A 5 16.73 3.10 -29.90
N ASN A 6 16.99 3.08 -31.21
CA ASN A 6 16.31 2.23 -32.21
C ASN A 6 16.57 0.70 -32.05
N LYS A 7 16.88 0.21 -30.84
CA LYS A 7 17.28 -1.18 -30.57
C LYS A 7 16.46 -1.91 -29.49
N ASP A 8 15.28 -1.43 -29.13
CA ASP A 8 14.28 -2.26 -28.43
C ASP A 8 13.25 -2.78 -29.45
N THR A 9 13.52 -3.97 -29.99
CA THR A 9 12.69 -4.65 -31.00
C THR A 9 11.57 -5.49 -30.40
N THR A 10 11.31 -5.41 -29.09
CA THR A 10 10.04 -5.87 -28.49
C THR A 10 9.02 -4.74 -28.58
N ARG A 11 8.49 -4.50 -29.79
CA ARG A 11 7.37 -3.57 -30.00
C ARG A 11 6.18 -4.01 -29.14
N LYS A 12 5.96 -3.38 -27.99
CA LYS A 12 4.69 -3.47 -27.25
C LYS A 12 3.59 -2.93 -28.16
N ALA A 13 2.80 -3.83 -28.74
CA ALA A 13 1.75 -3.51 -29.72
C ALA A 13 0.50 -2.89 -29.08
N THR A 14 0.43 -2.90 -27.75
CA THR A 14 -0.70 -2.40 -26.96
C THR A 14 -0.19 -1.65 -25.73
N ALA A 15 -0.94 -0.67 -25.27
CA ALA A 15 -0.66 -0.01 -24.00
C ALA A 15 -0.93 -0.99 -22.82
N GLU A 16 0.01 -1.08 -21.89
CA GLU A 16 -0.07 -1.91 -20.67
C GLU A 16 -0.32 -1.09 -19.39
N GLY A 17 -0.46 0.23 -19.52
CA GLY A 17 -0.64 1.16 -18.41
C GLY A 17 -1.66 2.25 -18.74
N VAL A 18 -2.19 2.88 -17.69
CA VAL A 18 -3.13 4.01 -17.77
C VAL A 18 -2.48 5.26 -17.21
N GLU A 19 -2.78 6.42 -17.79
CA GLU A 19 -2.41 7.73 -17.25
C GLU A 19 -3.58 8.26 -16.40
N ALA A 20 -3.30 8.65 -15.16
CA ALA A 20 -4.29 9.22 -14.26
C ALA A 20 -3.63 10.18 -13.28
N LEU A 21 -4.39 11.16 -12.79
CA LEU A 21 -3.98 12.06 -11.73
C LEU A 21 -4.25 11.42 -10.37
N LYS A 22 -3.38 11.71 -9.40
CA LYS A 22 -3.53 11.35 -7.99
C LYS A 22 -3.59 12.64 -7.19
N GLU A 23 -4.45 12.66 -6.16
CA GLU A 23 -4.48 13.75 -5.18
C GLU A 23 -3.09 13.97 -4.57
N VAL A 24 -2.81 15.22 -4.20
CA VAL A 24 -1.54 15.57 -3.56
C VAL A 24 -1.41 14.76 -2.27
N SER A 25 -0.48 13.83 -2.29
CA SER A 25 -0.06 13.14 -1.07
C SER A 25 0.86 14.10 -0.31
N GLY A 26 0.81 14.09 1.03
CA GLY A 26 1.61 14.98 1.87
C GLY A 26 3.12 14.79 1.69
N SER A 27 3.92 15.24 2.66
CA SER A 27 5.37 15.09 2.51
C SER A 27 5.78 13.61 2.43
N VAL A 28 6.90 13.34 1.76
CA VAL A 28 7.47 11.99 1.68
C VAL A 28 7.74 11.46 3.09
N ASP A 29 8.28 12.31 3.96
CA ASP A 29 8.59 11.96 5.35
C ASP A 29 7.32 11.53 6.12
N GLN A 30 6.22 12.31 6.04
CA GLN A 30 4.94 11.94 6.66
C GLN A 30 4.40 10.61 6.15
N THR A 31 4.47 10.39 4.83
CA THR A 31 3.98 9.15 4.21
C THR A 31 4.80 7.95 4.66
N VAL A 32 6.13 8.08 4.68
CA VAL A 32 7.03 7.01 5.14
C VAL A 32 6.82 6.71 6.61
N GLN A 33 6.67 7.72 7.47
CA GLN A 33 6.38 7.55 8.88
C GLN A 33 5.08 6.78 9.11
N GLN A 34 4.01 7.10 8.37
CA GLN A 34 2.73 6.38 8.49
C GLN A 34 2.85 4.91 8.07
N LEU A 35 3.53 4.64 6.96
CA LEU A 35 3.75 3.27 6.48
C LEU A 35 4.63 2.47 7.44
N ALA A 36 5.72 3.06 7.93
CA ALA A 36 6.61 2.44 8.90
C ALA A 36 5.90 2.18 10.24
N GLY A 37 5.10 3.13 10.72
CA GLY A 37 4.29 2.97 11.94
C GLY A 37 3.29 1.82 11.82
N GLY A 38 2.66 1.65 10.66
CA GLY A 38 1.79 0.49 10.38
C GLY A 38 2.53 -0.84 10.48
N ILE A 39 3.74 -0.93 9.92
CA ILE A 39 4.58 -2.14 10.01
C ILE A 39 4.97 -2.41 11.47
N GLN A 40 5.38 -1.39 12.21
CA GLN A 40 5.75 -1.50 13.63
C GLN A 40 4.57 -1.95 14.50
N SER A 41 3.36 -1.45 14.24
CA SER A 41 2.14 -1.92 14.91
C SER A 41 1.90 -3.41 14.65
N GLY A 42 2.04 -3.85 13.39
CA GLY A 42 1.96 -5.26 13.02
C GLY A 42 3.02 -6.14 13.70
N MET A 43 4.26 -5.65 13.79
CA MET A 43 5.33 -6.31 14.54
C MET A 43 4.97 -6.47 16.02
N GLY A 44 4.35 -5.45 16.62
CA GLY A 44 3.85 -5.49 18.00
C GLY A 44 2.81 -6.60 18.23
N TYR A 45 1.82 -6.75 17.34
CA TYR A 45 0.80 -7.80 17.46
C TYR A 45 1.37 -9.22 17.40
N LEU A 46 2.48 -9.41 16.67
CA LEU A 46 3.13 -10.70 16.51
C LEU A 46 4.29 -10.92 17.50
N GLY A 47 4.66 -9.92 18.30
CA GLY A 47 5.82 -10.00 19.20
C GLY A 47 7.17 -10.04 18.46
N ALA A 48 7.23 -9.54 17.24
CA ALA A 48 8.43 -9.56 16.40
C ALA A 48 9.34 -8.36 16.70
N ALA A 49 10.54 -8.61 17.23
CA ALA A 49 11.49 -7.54 17.58
C ALA A 49 12.16 -6.87 16.36
N ASN A 50 12.15 -7.52 15.20
CA ASN A 50 12.76 -7.01 13.96
C ASN A 50 12.07 -7.64 12.72
N LEU A 51 12.48 -7.21 11.51
CA LEU A 51 11.87 -7.67 10.26
C LEU A 51 12.12 -9.15 9.95
N GLU A 52 13.24 -9.71 10.41
CA GLU A 52 13.53 -11.14 10.23
C GLU A 52 12.62 -12.00 11.12
N ALA A 53 12.43 -11.58 12.37
CA ALA A 53 11.45 -12.18 13.28
C ALA A 53 10.04 -12.05 12.72
N LEU A 54 9.66 -10.89 12.18
CA LEU A 54 8.34 -10.69 11.56
C LEU A 54 8.10 -11.69 10.42
N ARG A 55 9.08 -11.84 9.51
CA ARG A 55 8.97 -12.75 8.37
C ARG A 55 8.90 -14.22 8.77
N SER A 56 9.63 -14.62 9.81
CA SER A 56 9.65 -16.01 10.27
C SER A 56 8.43 -16.37 11.13
N GLN A 57 7.87 -15.41 11.88
CA GLN A 57 6.75 -15.64 12.80
C GLN A 57 5.38 -15.34 12.17
N ALA A 58 5.32 -14.59 11.07
CA ALA A 58 4.07 -14.23 10.42
C ALA A 58 3.27 -15.47 10.01
N ARG A 59 2.00 -15.51 10.45
CA ARG A 59 1.03 -16.52 10.06
C ARG A 59 -0.10 -15.83 9.30
N TYR A 60 -0.44 -16.41 8.16
CA TYR A 60 -1.48 -15.87 7.29
C TYR A 60 -2.72 -16.77 7.33
N ILE A 61 -3.88 -16.14 7.16
CA ILE A 61 -5.15 -16.82 6.98
C ILE A 61 -5.79 -16.33 5.68
N ARG A 62 -6.53 -17.22 5.02
CA ARG A 62 -7.30 -16.85 3.83
C ARG A 62 -8.60 -16.18 4.26
N LEU A 63 -8.85 -14.98 3.75
CA LEU A 63 -10.09 -14.25 3.98
C LEU A 63 -11.08 -14.45 2.83
N SER A 64 -12.37 -14.39 3.16
CA SER A 64 -13.46 -14.29 2.18
C SER A 64 -13.66 -12.83 1.75
N PRO A 65 -14.38 -12.56 0.64
CA PRO A 65 -14.76 -11.19 0.28
C PRO A 65 -15.57 -10.47 1.36
N ALA A 66 -16.45 -11.19 2.07
CA ALA A 66 -17.19 -10.64 3.20
C ALA A 66 -16.25 -10.22 4.33
N SER A 67 -15.31 -11.08 4.72
CA SER A 67 -14.32 -10.76 5.77
C SER A 67 -13.46 -9.53 5.43
N LEU A 68 -13.19 -9.27 4.14
CA LEU A 68 -12.48 -8.06 3.71
C LEU A 68 -13.33 -6.79 3.87
N HIS A 69 -14.65 -6.89 3.68
CA HIS A 69 -15.58 -5.80 3.96
C HIS A 69 -15.61 -5.49 5.46
N GLU A 70 -15.76 -6.52 6.28
CA GLU A 70 -15.75 -6.43 7.76
C GLU A 70 -14.43 -5.86 8.32
N SER A 71 -13.31 -6.00 7.61
CA SER A 71 -12.00 -5.54 8.09
C SER A 71 -11.81 -4.02 8.02
N LYS A 72 -12.69 -3.31 7.30
CA LYS A 72 -12.66 -1.85 7.19
C LYS A 72 -13.71 -1.25 8.13
N PRO A 73 -13.62 0.03 8.50
CA PRO A 73 -14.74 0.71 9.13
C PRO A 73 -16.02 0.50 8.30
N HIS A 74 -17.05 -0.03 8.93
CA HIS A 74 -18.37 -0.31 8.34
C HIS A 74 -19.45 -0.02 9.40
N ASP A 75 -20.68 0.22 8.94
CA ASP A 75 -21.85 0.54 9.78
C ASP A 75 -21.69 1.72 10.75
N VAL A 76 -20.83 2.68 10.38
CA VAL A 76 -20.59 3.91 11.14
C VAL A 76 -20.65 5.14 10.23
N ILE A 77 -21.08 6.27 10.81
CA ILE A 77 -21.00 7.58 10.14
C ILE A 77 -19.58 8.13 10.34
N GLU A 78 -18.76 8.09 9.30
CA GLU A 78 -17.45 8.72 9.31
C GLU A 78 -17.58 10.24 9.28
N VAL A 79 -17.38 10.88 10.43
CA VAL A 79 -17.23 12.34 10.49
C VAL A 79 -15.75 12.66 10.29
N LYS A 80 -15.37 13.03 9.07
CA LYS A 80 -14.04 13.61 8.83
C LYS A 80 -13.98 15.00 9.43
N ALA A 81 -13.26 15.15 10.55
CA ALA A 81 -12.71 16.45 10.92
C ALA A 81 -11.67 16.79 9.83
N THR A 82 -11.98 17.77 8.99
CA THR A 82 -11.05 18.31 8.00
C THR A 82 -9.72 18.61 8.68
N GLN A 83 -8.67 17.88 8.30
CA GLN A 83 -7.31 18.22 8.71
C GLN A 83 -6.96 19.53 7.98
N ALA A 84 -6.69 20.57 8.76
CA ALA A 84 -6.17 21.86 8.30
C ALA A 84 -4.70 21.72 7.88
#